data_AF-A0A430B099-F1
#
_entry.id   AF-A0A430B099-F1
#
_cell.length_a   1.000
_cell.length_b   1.000
_cell.length_c   1.000
_cell.angle_alpha   90.00
_cell.angle_beta   90.00
_cell.angle_gamma   90.00
#
_symmetry.space_group_name_H-M   'P 1'
#
loop_
_entity.id
_entity.type
_entity.pdbx_description
1 polymer ?
#
loop_
_entity_poly.entity_id
_entity_poly.type
_entity_poly.pdbx_seq_one_letter_code
_entity_poly.pdbx_strand_id
1 'polypeptide(L)'
;MAEWSQRTETYIYNQVNGWLEEYFEENQQVQLEPKTPDESIAFYVNLFSESMYNYHLKTPKSWTATAAYDIVSWYFPTKVLLNEKEAKQVIPTLVSFTEFLGSKGYIRNAKTIVKALNEAKEEFFDVLQNPELFGTAKQFAMRAQEEGVDVSDYDQLREFAAYENFTNSQQENVLSDTVDIDVLLARQQKKIQNKITKLKKKKRRKK
;
A
#
# COMPACT_ATOMS: atom_id res chain seq x y z
N MET A 1 1.43 16.12 -21.49
CA MET A 1 1.19 14.85 -20.76
C MET A 1 1.10 15.18 -19.28
N ALA A 2 0.34 14.42 -18.49
CA ALA A 2 0.38 14.60 -17.04
C ALA A 2 1.75 14.15 -16.52
N GLU A 3 2.31 14.85 -15.54
CA GLU A 3 3.57 14.48 -14.90
C GLU A 3 3.32 14.20 -13.42
N TRP A 4 4.18 13.36 -12.84
CA TRP A 4 4.15 13.12 -11.41
C TRP A 4 4.57 14.39 -10.66
N SER A 5 3.87 14.70 -9.56
CA SER A 5 4.33 15.74 -8.64
C SER A 5 3.99 15.40 -7.20
N GLN A 6 4.91 15.74 -6.29
CA GLN A 6 4.71 15.58 -4.86
C GLN A 6 3.52 16.38 -4.33
N ARG A 7 3.21 17.52 -4.96
CA ARG A 7 2.04 18.34 -4.62
C ARG A 7 0.74 17.57 -4.86
N THR A 8 0.63 16.92 -6.02
CA THR A 8 -0.54 16.11 -6.37
C THR A 8 -0.65 14.88 -5.48
N GLU A 9 0.45 14.17 -5.23
CA GLU A 9 0.48 13.04 -4.30
C GLU A 9 -0.04 13.46 -2.90
N THR A 10 0.44 14.59 -2.37
CA THR A 10 0.01 15.11 -1.07
C THR A 10 -1.48 15.48 -1.08
N TYR A 11 -1.97 16.06 -2.18
CA TYR A 11 -3.39 16.35 -2.35
C TYR A 11 -4.24 15.07 -2.36
N ILE A 12 -3.84 14.05 -3.10
CA ILE A 12 -4.52 12.74 -3.16
C ILE A 12 -4.57 12.14 -1.76
N TYR A 13 -3.44 12.09 -1.05
CA TYR A 13 -3.37 11.57 0.31
C TYR A 13 -4.35 12.28 1.25
N ASN A 14 -4.35 13.62 1.26
CA ASN A 14 -5.26 14.36 2.13
C ASN A 14 -6.74 14.14 1.77
N GLN A 15 -7.07 14.12 0.48
CA GLN A 15 -8.44 13.88 0.01
C GLN A 15 -8.93 12.48 0.40
N VAL A 16 -8.13 11.45 0.15
CA VAL A 16 -8.47 10.06 0.46
C VAL A 16 -8.62 9.85 1.97
N ASN A 17 -7.78 10.49 2.80
CA ASN A 17 -7.94 10.40 4.25
C ASN A 17 -9.20 11.12 4.75
N GLY A 18 -9.60 12.24 4.15
CA GLY A 18 -10.89 12.86 4.46
C GLY A 18 -12.07 11.92 4.16
N TRP A 19 -12.03 11.23 3.02
CA TRP A 19 -13.06 10.26 2.67
C TRP A 19 -13.03 9.00 3.54
N LEU A 20 -11.85 8.57 4.01
CA LEU A 20 -11.73 7.48 4.97
C LEU A 20 -12.32 7.84 6.33
N GLU A 21 -12.13 9.08 6.80
CA GLU A 21 -12.76 9.58 8.02
C GLU A 21 -14.30 9.47 7.92
N GLU A 22 -14.88 9.97 6.83
CA GLU A 22 -16.32 9.84 6.56
C GLU A 22 -16.77 8.37 6.42
N TYR A 23 -15.98 7.54 5.73
CA TYR A 23 -16.26 6.11 5.56
C TYR A 23 -16.36 5.40 6.92
N PHE A 24 -15.44 5.67 7.85
CA PHE A 24 -15.44 5.05 9.17
C PHE A 24 -16.59 5.55 10.05
N GLU A 25 -16.98 6.82 9.94
CA GLU A 25 -18.14 7.37 10.64
C GLU A 25 -19.44 6.67 10.24
N GLU A 26 -19.61 6.36 8.94
CA GLU A 26 -20.85 5.75 8.43
C GLU A 26 -20.87 4.22 8.54
N ASN A 27 -19.71 3.57 8.38
CA ASN A 27 -19.62 2.12 8.39
C ASN A 27 -19.27 1.53 9.77
N GLN A 28 -19.21 2.36 10.82
CA GLN A 28 -19.02 1.89 12.21
C GLN A 28 -20.07 0.84 12.64
N GLN A 29 -21.25 0.85 12.00
CA GLN A 29 -22.36 -0.06 12.25
C GLN A 29 -22.46 -1.24 11.25
N VAL A 30 -21.79 -1.18 10.09
CA VAL A 30 -21.87 -2.16 9.01
C VAL A 30 -20.50 -2.85 8.88
N GLN A 31 -20.17 -3.72 9.84
CA GLN A 31 -18.87 -4.39 9.86
C GLN A 31 -18.82 -5.47 8.77
N LEU A 32 -17.88 -5.33 7.83
CA LEU A 32 -17.55 -6.34 6.83
C LEU A 32 -16.93 -7.56 7.53
N GLU A 33 -17.47 -8.76 7.33
CA GLU A 33 -16.90 -10.01 7.85
C GLU A 33 -15.97 -10.67 6.82
N PRO A 34 -14.76 -11.15 7.19
CA PRO A 34 -14.14 -11.03 8.51
C PRO A 34 -13.69 -9.60 8.82
N LYS A 35 -13.94 -9.15 10.07
CA LYS A 35 -13.62 -7.79 10.53
C LYS A 35 -12.20 -7.37 10.15
N THR A 36 -12.11 -6.49 9.16
CA THR A 36 -10.84 -5.88 8.74
C THR A 36 -10.58 -4.69 9.66
N PRO A 37 -9.43 -4.63 10.36
CA PRO A 37 -9.13 -3.49 11.23
C PRO A 37 -9.11 -2.17 10.46
N ASP A 38 -9.57 -1.09 11.08
CA ASP A 38 -9.59 0.26 10.45
C ASP A 38 -8.20 0.67 9.93
N GLU A 39 -7.13 0.27 10.64
CA GLU A 39 -5.75 0.52 10.20
C GLU A 39 -5.39 -0.23 8.92
N SER A 40 -5.84 -1.48 8.77
CA SER A 40 -5.67 -2.28 7.55
C SER A 40 -6.47 -1.68 6.40
N ILE A 41 -7.71 -1.23 6.67
CA ILE A 41 -8.54 -0.54 5.68
C ILE A 41 -7.84 0.73 5.18
N ALA A 42 -7.42 1.58 6.11
CA ALA A 42 -6.73 2.82 5.79
C ALA A 42 -5.42 2.54 5.03
N PHE A 43 -4.68 1.49 5.40
CA PHE A 43 -3.47 1.07 4.71
C PHE A 43 -3.75 0.65 3.26
N TYR A 44 -4.69 -0.27 3.02
CA TYR A 44 -5.01 -0.76 1.67
C TYR A 44 -5.53 0.37 0.78
N VAL A 45 -6.42 1.22 1.28
CA VAL A 45 -7.00 2.33 0.52
C VAL A 45 -5.96 3.40 0.17
N ASN A 46 -5.12 3.79 1.13
CA ASN A 46 -4.05 4.76 0.85
C ASN A 46 -3.03 4.18 -0.12
N LEU A 47 -2.62 2.92 0.05
CA LEU A 47 -1.68 2.25 -0.84
C LEU A 47 -2.24 2.14 -2.26
N PHE A 48 -3.50 1.73 -2.40
CA PHE A 48 -4.18 1.69 -3.70
C PHE A 48 -4.18 3.07 -4.36
N SER A 49 -4.59 4.11 -3.61
CA SER A 49 -4.65 5.47 -4.13
C SER A 49 -3.29 6.05 -4.52
N GLU A 50 -2.26 5.79 -3.71
CA GLU A 50 -0.87 6.17 -3.98
C GLU A 50 -0.37 5.44 -5.24
N SER A 51 -0.63 4.14 -5.37
CA SER A 51 -0.14 3.33 -6.49
C SER A 51 -0.84 3.69 -7.79
N MET A 52 -2.15 3.97 -7.75
CA MET A 52 -2.91 4.51 -8.89
C MET A 52 -2.29 5.80 -9.44
N TYR A 53 -1.76 6.65 -8.56
CA TYR A 53 -1.06 7.86 -8.99
C TYR A 53 0.36 7.58 -9.46
N ASN A 54 1.14 6.80 -8.71
CA ASN A 54 2.55 6.56 -9.01
C ASN A 54 2.75 5.79 -10.33
N TYR A 55 1.86 4.84 -10.67
CA TYR A 55 2.02 4.00 -11.86
C TYR A 55 1.14 4.43 -13.04
N HIS A 56 -0.01 5.05 -12.78
CA HIS A 56 -0.96 5.39 -13.85
C HIS A 56 -1.31 6.89 -13.90
N LEU A 57 -0.68 7.72 -13.05
CA LEU A 57 -0.94 9.16 -12.93
C LEU A 57 -2.42 9.50 -12.72
N LYS A 58 -3.17 8.59 -12.07
CA LYS A 58 -4.60 8.78 -11.81
C LYS A 58 -4.83 9.37 -10.43
N THR A 59 -5.47 10.53 -10.40
CA THR A 59 -6.14 11.04 -9.19
C THR A 59 -7.46 10.27 -8.98
N PRO A 60 -8.04 10.26 -7.76
CA PRO A 60 -9.25 9.48 -7.49
C PRO A 60 -10.43 9.74 -8.43
N LYS A 61 -10.66 11.00 -8.81
CA LYS A 61 -11.72 11.38 -9.76
C LYS A 61 -11.46 10.90 -11.21
N SER A 62 -10.25 10.45 -11.49
CA SER A 62 -9.79 9.98 -12.80
C SER A 62 -9.40 8.50 -12.81
N TRP A 63 -9.65 7.77 -11.72
CA TRP A 63 -9.42 6.32 -11.68
C TRP A 63 -10.15 5.62 -12.83
N THR A 64 -9.53 4.58 -13.35
CA THR A 64 -10.04 3.78 -14.47
C THR A 64 -10.05 2.31 -14.06
N ALA A 65 -10.96 1.53 -14.65
CA ALA A 65 -11.04 0.10 -14.42
C ALA A 65 -9.72 -0.63 -14.70
N THR A 66 -9.06 -0.34 -15.83
CA THR A 66 -7.76 -0.93 -16.19
C THR A 66 -6.69 -0.66 -15.14
N ALA A 67 -6.45 0.60 -14.78
CA ALA A 67 -5.48 0.93 -13.72
C ALA A 67 -5.82 0.26 -12.37
N ALA A 68 -7.11 0.18 -12.01
CA ALA A 68 -7.51 -0.49 -10.77
C ALA A 68 -7.23 -2.00 -10.81
N TYR A 69 -7.52 -2.64 -11.96
CA TYR A 69 -7.18 -4.04 -12.22
C TYR A 69 -5.67 -4.24 -12.11
N ASP A 70 -4.86 -3.47 -12.85
CA ASP A 70 -3.39 -3.60 -12.88
C ASP A 70 -2.77 -3.46 -11.47
N ILE A 71 -3.22 -2.46 -10.70
CA ILE A 71 -2.69 -2.24 -9.34
C ILE A 71 -3.03 -3.43 -8.44
N VAL A 72 -4.25 -3.94 -8.49
CA VAL A 72 -4.65 -5.03 -7.60
C VAL A 72 -4.08 -6.36 -8.05
N SER A 73 -4.26 -6.76 -9.31
CA SER A 73 -3.79 -8.05 -9.86
C SER A 73 -2.26 -8.19 -9.83
N TRP A 74 -1.52 -7.10 -10.03
CA TRP A 74 -0.06 -7.17 -10.18
C TRP A 74 0.72 -6.45 -9.08
N TYR A 75 0.45 -5.16 -8.84
CA TYR A 75 1.28 -4.39 -7.91
C TYR A 75 1.16 -4.89 -6.47
N PHE A 76 -0.06 -5.10 -5.97
CA PHE A 76 -0.27 -5.57 -4.60
C PHE A 76 0.44 -6.91 -4.31
N PRO A 77 0.18 -8.00 -5.06
CA PRO A 77 0.77 -9.30 -4.76
C PRO A 77 2.28 -9.35 -5.02
N THR A 78 2.83 -8.52 -5.92
CA THR A 78 4.29 -8.51 -6.17
C THR A 78 5.08 -7.62 -5.22
N LYS A 79 4.47 -6.60 -4.61
CA LYS A 79 5.20 -5.59 -3.79
C LYS A 79 4.81 -5.57 -2.33
N VAL A 80 3.65 -6.06 -1.95
CA VAL A 80 3.14 -5.98 -0.58
C VAL A 80 3.33 -7.31 0.12
N LEU A 81 3.87 -7.24 1.33
CA LEU A 81 3.95 -8.35 2.25
C LEU A 81 2.58 -8.51 2.91
N LEU A 82 1.88 -9.60 2.57
CA LEU A 82 0.53 -9.89 3.05
C LEU A 82 0.53 -11.34 3.54
N ASN A 83 0.01 -11.58 4.74
CA ASN A 83 -0.34 -12.93 5.15
C ASN A 83 -1.67 -13.37 4.49
N GLU A 84 -2.00 -14.66 4.62
CA GLU A 84 -3.19 -15.24 3.98
C GLU A 84 -4.50 -14.51 4.38
N LYS A 85 -4.62 -14.09 5.64
CA LYS A 85 -5.78 -13.37 6.14
C LYS A 85 -5.87 -11.98 5.52
N GLU A 86 -4.77 -11.24 5.51
CA GLU A 86 -4.68 -9.89 4.92
C GLU A 86 -4.97 -9.93 3.41
N ALA A 87 -4.41 -10.90 2.70
CA ALA A 87 -4.65 -11.11 1.27
C ALA A 87 -6.14 -11.26 0.95
N LYS A 88 -6.89 -12.01 1.78
CA LYS A 88 -8.35 -12.17 1.65
C LYS A 88 -9.14 -10.89 1.94
N GLN A 89 -8.55 -9.90 2.63
CA GLN A 89 -9.20 -8.65 3.01
C GLN A 89 -9.00 -7.50 2.01
N VAL A 90 -7.94 -7.52 1.20
CA VAL A 90 -7.60 -6.42 0.27
C VAL A 90 -8.75 -6.10 -0.69
N ILE A 91 -9.19 -7.06 -1.50
CA ILE A 91 -10.20 -6.81 -2.54
C ILE A 91 -11.56 -6.40 -1.94
N PRO A 92 -12.13 -7.12 -0.95
CA PRO A 92 -13.39 -6.71 -0.32
C PRO A 92 -13.34 -5.30 0.27
N THR A 93 -12.21 -4.93 0.88
CA THR A 93 -11.99 -3.58 1.42
C THR A 93 -12.04 -2.52 0.32
N LEU A 94 -11.29 -2.72 -0.76
CA LEU A 94 -11.24 -1.78 -1.87
C LEU A 94 -12.60 -1.68 -2.59
N VAL A 95 -13.32 -2.79 -2.71
CA VAL A 95 -14.70 -2.81 -3.25
C VAL A 95 -15.61 -1.97 -2.37
N SER A 96 -15.69 -2.24 -1.06
CA SER A 96 -16.57 -1.52 -0.14
C SER A 96 -16.28 -0.02 -0.13
N PHE A 97 -15.00 0.37 -0.06
CA PHE A 97 -14.61 1.78 -0.11
C PHE A 97 -14.98 2.42 -1.45
N THR A 98 -14.77 1.74 -2.57
CA THR A 98 -15.12 2.26 -3.90
C THR A 98 -16.64 2.43 -4.07
N GLU A 99 -17.45 1.51 -3.53
CA GLU A 99 -18.91 1.63 -3.49
C GLU A 99 -19.35 2.84 -2.67
N PHE A 100 -18.73 3.06 -1.51
CA PHE A 100 -18.94 4.28 -0.71
C PHE A 100 -18.61 5.56 -1.49
N LEU A 101 -17.45 5.62 -2.16
CA LEU A 101 -17.10 6.78 -2.99
C LEU A 101 -18.13 7.01 -4.11
N GLY A 102 -18.69 5.93 -4.67
CA GLY A 102 -19.75 5.98 -5.66
C GLY A 102 -21.07 6.50 -5.09
N SER A 103 -21.48 6.03 -3.92
CA SER A 103 -22.73 6.45 -3.26
C SER A 103 -22.71 7.93 -2.85
N LYS A 104 -21.53 8.44 -2.49
CA LYS A 104 -21.29 9.88 -2.22
C LYS A 104 -21.13 10.74 -3.48
N GLY A 105 -21.02 10.13 -4.66
CA GLY A 105 -20.74 10.85 -5.91
C GLY A 105 -19.32 11.42 -5.99
N TYR A 106 -18.39 10.95 -5.14
CA TYR A 106 -16.99 11.37 -5.16
C TYR A 106 -16.26 10.89 -6.41
N ILE A 107 -16.68 9.75 -6.96
CA ILE A 107 -16.22 9.22 -8.25
C ILE A 107 -17.41 8.81 -9.11
N ARG A 108 -17.29 8.94 -10.44
CA ARG A 108 -18.40 8.70 -11.38
C ARG A 108 -18.51 7.25 -11.85
N ASN A 109 -17.41 6.52 -11.87
CA ASN A 109 -17.29 5.18 -12.47
C ASN A 109 -17.08 4.08 -11.42
N ALA A 110 -17.57 4.27 -10.19
CA ALA A 110 -17.44 3.32 -9.09
C ALA A 110 -17.84 1.89 -9.50
N LYS A 111 -18.99 1.72 -10.18
CA LYS A 111 -19.47 0.40 -10.64
C LYS A 111 -18.47 -0.32 -11.56
N THR A 112 -17.84 0.42 -12.47
CA THR A 112 -16.84 -0.15 -13.40
C THR A 112 -15.55 -0.52 -12.67
N ILE A 113 -15.13 0.29 -11.71
CA ILE A 113 -13.94 0.00 -10.88
C ILE A 113 -14.21 -1.22 -9.99
N VAL A 114 -15.36 -1.28 -9.32
CA VAL A 114 -15.77 -2.44 -8.49
C VAL A 114 -15.76 -3.73 -9.30
N LYS A 115 -16.28 -3.70 -10.54
CA LYS A 115 -16.22 -4.86 -11.43
C LYS A 115 -14.77 -5.30 -11.67
N ALA A 116 -13.88 -4.37 -12.03
CA ALA A 116 -12.47 -4.66 -12.27
C ALA A 116 -11.74 -5.20 -11.03
N LEU A 117 -12.02 -4.66 -9.84
CA LEU A 117 -11.45 -5.16 -8.58
C LEU A 117 -11.84 -6.61 -8.30
N ASN A 118 -13.08 -7.00 -8.61
CA ASN A 118 -13.53 -8.38 -8.46
C ASN A 118 -12.93 -9.31 -9.52
N GLU A 119 -12.80 -8.85 -10.76
CA GLU A 119 -12.16 -9.61 -11.85
C GLU A 119 -10.67 -9.84 -11.58
N ALA A 120 -9.99 -8.94 -10.87
CA ALA A 120 -8.58 -9.09 -10.50
C ALA A 120 -8.31 -10.20 -9.46
N LYS A 121 -9.35 -10.80 -8.87
CA LYS A 121 -9.21 -11.71 -7.73
C LYS A 121 -8.42 -12.98 -8.05
N GLU A 122 -8.68 -13.60 -9.20
CA GLU A 122 -8.01 -14.84 -9.60
C GLU A 122 -6.50 -14.59 -9.77
N GLU A 123 -6.14 -13.63 -10.64
CA GLU A 123 -4.75 -13.25 -10.88
C GLU A 123 -4.03 -12.78 -9.62
N PHE A 124 -4.73 -12.03 -8.73
CA PHE A 124 -4.16 -11.61 -7.45
C PHE A 124 -3.62 -12.80 -6.63
N PHE A 125 -4.40 -13.88 -6.52
CA PHE A 125 -4.00 -15.05 -5.74
C PHE A 125 -2.98 -15.92 -6.48
N ASP A 126 -3.07 -16.01 -7.81
CA ASP A 126 -2.08 -16.73 -8.62
C ASP A 126 -0.70 -16.09 -8.51
N VAL A 127 -0.62 -14.76 -8.61
CA VAL A 127 0.64 -14.02 -8.44
C VAL A 127 1.16 -14.12 -7.02
N LEU A 128 0.28 -14.09 -6.01
CA LEU A 128 0.67 -14.22 -4.60
C LEU A 128 1.28 -15.60 -4.28
N GLN A 129 0.96 -16.64 -5.06
CA GLN A 129 1.52 -17.98 -4.91
C GLN A 129 2.83 -18.20 -5.69
N ASN A 130 3.31 -17.19 -6.43
CA ASN A 130 4.50 -17.30 -7.28
C ASN A 130 5.62 -16.34 -6.84
N PRO A 131 6.54 -16.76 -5.95
CA PRO A 131 7.62 -15.92 -5.42
C PRO A 131 8.57 -15.33 -6.47
N GLU A 132 8.69 -15.95 -7.65
CA GLU A 132 9.51 -15.47 -8.77
C GLU A 132 8.99 -14.15 -9.34
N LEU A 133 7.71 -13.84 -9.15
CA LEU A 133 7.09 -12.59 -9.60
C LEU A 133 7.28 -11.44 -8.59
N PHE A 134 7.80 -11.72 -7.40
CA PHE A 134 7.92 -10.73 -6.35
C PHE A 134 9.02 -9.71 -6.65
N GLY A 135 8.77 -8.45 -6.32
CA GLY A 135 9.80 -7.44 -6.40
C GLY A 135 10.92 -7.70 -5.40
N THR A 136 12.14 -7.25 -5.73
CA THR A 136 13.36 -7.39 -4.92
C THR A 136 13.16 -7.06 -3.44
N ALA A 137 12.47 -5.95 -3.14
CA ALA A 137 12.22 -5.53 -1.77
C ALA A 137 11.32 -6.52 -1.00
N LYS A 138 10.32 -7.12 -1.66
CA LYS A 138 9.45 -8.13 -1.05
C LYS A 138 10.21 -9.44 -0.85
N GLN A 139 10.99 -9.87 -1.84
CA GLN A 139 11.85 -11.06 -1.72
C GLN A 139 12.84 -10.90 -0.57
N PHE A 140 13.49 -9.74 -0.45
CA PHE A 140 14.36 -9.40 0.67
C PHE A 140 13.63 -9.52 2.02
N ALA A 141 12.45 -8.90 2.14
CA ALA A 141 11.66 -8.97 3.37
C ALA A 141 11.24 -10.41 3.71
N MET A 142 10.88 -11.23 2.72
CA MET A 142 10.52 -12.62 2.95
C MET A 142 11.71 -13.44 3.46
N ARG A 143 12.90 -13.30 2.86
CA ARG A 143 14.12 -13.95 3.36
C ARG A 143 14.45 -13.52 4.79
N ALA A 144 14.31 -12.22 5.09
CA ALA A 144 14.49 -11.71 6.45
C ALA A 144 13.52 -12.40 7.43
N GLN A 145 12.24 -12.53 7.08
CA GLN A 145 11.26 -13.24 7.92
C GLN A 145 11.57 -14.72 8.09
N GLU A 146 12.02 -15.40 7.03
CA GLU A 146 12.43 -16.81 7.09
C GLU A 146 13.60 -17.03 8.05
N GLU A 147 14.51 -16.06 8.14
CA GLU A 147 15.62 -16.01 9.10
C GLU A 147 15.21 -15.50 10.49
N GLY A 148 13.92 -15.27 10.73
CA GLY A 148 13.37 -14.83 12.02
C GLY A 148 13.57 -13.34 12.33
N VAL A 149 13.97 -12.54 11.34
CA VAL A 149 14.10 -11.08 11.48
C VAL A 149 12.70 -10.45 11.53
N ASP A 150 12.47 -9.59 12.51
CA ASP A 150 11.26 -8.78 12.54
C ASP A 150 11.35 -7.68 11.46
N VAL A 151 10.64 -7.86 10.35
CA VAL A 151 10.57 -6.88 9.25
C VAL A 151 9.85 -5.58 9.60
N SER A 152 9.27 -5.48 10.80
CA SER A 152 8.77 -4.22 11.35
C SER A 152 9.82 -3.48 12.18
N ASP A 153 10.92 -4.14 12.54
CA ASP A 153 12.05 -3.57 13.27
C ASP A 153 13.12 -3.08 12.28
N TYR A 154 13.30 -1.76 12.27
CA TYR A 154 14.22 -1.09 11.37
C TYR A 154 15.69 -1.47 11.63
N ASP A 155 16.08 -1.62 12.89
CA ASP A 155 17.46 -1.90 13.24
C ASP A 155 17.82 -3.33 12.84
N GLN A 156 16.92 -4.29 13.10
CA GLN A 156 17.12 -5.68 12.68
C GLN A 156 17.14 -5.83 11.15
N LEU A 157 16.24 -5.15 10.43
CA LEU A 157 16.26 -5.15 8.96
C LEU A 157 17.56 -4.58 8.39
N ARG A 158 18.10 -3.52 9.01
CA ARG A 158 19.34 -2.90 8.60
C ARG A 158 20.53 -3.81 8.85
N GLU A 159 20.56 -4.50 10.00
CA GLU A 159 21.57 -5.50 10.31
C GLU A 159 21.52 -6.66 9.31
N PHE A 160 20.33 -7.16 8.98
CA PHE A 160 20.14 -8.20 7.97
C PHE A 160 20.59 -7.76 6.58
N ALA A 161 20.27 -6.53 6.16
CA ALA A 161 20.75 -5.97 4.90
C ALA A 161 22.28 -5.87 4.84
N ALA A 162 22.93 -5.48 5.94
CA ALA A 162 24.38 -5.43 6.02
C ALA A 162 25.00 -6.83 5.94
N TYR A 163 24.38 -7.82 6.59
CA TYR A 163 24.78 -9.22 6.53
C TYR A 163 24.65 -9.78 5.10
N GLU A 164 23.51 -9.62 4.41
CA GLU A 164 23.32 -10.10 3.03
C GLU A 164 24.31 -9.44 2.06
N ASN A 165 24.55 -8.13 2.19
CA ASN A 165 25.53 -7.43 1.36
C ASN A 165 26.95 -7.96 1.59
N PHE A 166 27.30 -8.24 2.86
CA PHE A 166 28.59 -8.85 3.19
C PHE A 166 28.70 -10.26 2.62
N THR A 167 27.71 -11.14 2.80
CA THR A 167 27.75 -12.51 2.28
C THR A 167 27.79 -12.55 0.75
N ASN A 168 27.01 -11.71 0.07
CA ASN A 168 27.00 -11.62 -1.39
C ASN A 168 28.35 -11.09 -1.92
N SER A 169 28.96 -10.12 -1.23
CA SER A 169 30.30 -9.59 -1.60
C SER A 169 31.43 -10.62 -1.47
N GLN A 170 31.24 -11.65 -0.62
CA GLN A 170 32.18 -12.77 -0.49
C GLN A 170 31.90 -13.90 -1.48
N GLN A 171 30.72 -13.90 -2.14
CA GLN A 171 30.28 -14.98 -3.02
C GLN A 171 30.44 -14.66 -4.52
N GLU A 172 30.37 -13.42 -5.01
CA GLU A 172 30.79 -13.11 -6.40
C GLU A 172 31.06 -11.62 -6.71
N ASN A 173 32.10 -11.41 -7.54
CA ASN A 173 32.34 -10.22 -8.36
C ASN A 173 31.28 -10.22 -9.48
N VAL A 174 30.43 -9.17 -9.62
CA VAL A 174 29.56 -8.76 -10.78
C VAL A 174 28.14 -8.31 -10.35
N LEU A 175 27.78 -7.11 -10.83
CA LEU A 175 26.48 -6.39 -10.88
C LEU A 175 25.95 -5.70 -9.60
N SER A 176 26.32 -4.42 -9.51
CA SER A 176 25.66 -3.40 -8.70
C SER A 176 24.30 -3.02 -9.31
N ASP A 177 23.22 -3.48 -8.71
CA ASP A 177 21.97 -2.72 -8.68
C ASP A 177 21.61 -2.58 -7.20
N THR A 178 22.08 -1.49 -6.61
CA THR A 178 21.80 -1.16 -5.22
C THR A 178 20.29 -1.08 -5.03
N VAL A 179 19.76 -1.87 -4.09
CA VAL A 179 18.44 -1.63 -3.50
C VAL A 179 18.43 -0.18 -3.08
N ASP A 180 17.57 0.64 -3.68
CA ASP A 180 17.47 2.06 -3.38
C ASP A 180 16.75 2.22 -2.02
N ILE A 181 17.46 1.85 -0.96
CA ILE A 181 17.05 1.91 0.45
C ILE A 181 16.57 3.33 0.78
N ASP A 182 17.10 4.35 0.11
CA ASP A 182 16.71 5.75 0.24
C ASP A 182 15.22 6.01 -0.09
N VAL A 183 14.60 5.27 -1.02
CA VAL A 183 13.17 5.39 -1.33
C VAL A 183 12.30 4.80 -0.19
N LEU A 184 12.75 3.70 0.40
CA LEU A 184 12.13 3.06 1.57
C LEU A 184 12.28 3.95 2.83
N LEU A 185 13.45 4.58 2.99
CA LEU A 185 13.76 5.53 4.06
C LEU A 185 12.93 6.82 3.95
N ALA A 186 12.79 7.39 2.75
CA ALA A 186 12.04 8.63 2.54
C ALA A 186 10.54 8.48 2.86
N ARG A 187 9.94 7.33 2.52
CA ARG A 187 8.51 7.06 2.80
C ARG A 187 8.24 6.83 4.29
N GLN A 188 9.14 6.18 5.02
CA GLN A 188 8.98 5.97 6.47
C GLN A 188 9.25 7.25 7.28
N GLN A 189 10.28 8.03 6.93
CA GLN A 189 10.59 9.29 7.63
C GLN A 189 9.45 10.31 7.50
N LYS A 190 8.77 10.38 6.34
CA LYS A 190 7.59 11.23 6.13
C LYS A 190 6.40 10.80 7.02
N LYS A 191 6.18 9.48 7.19
CA LYS A 191 5.14 8.94 8.10
C LYS A 191 5.43 9.26 9.57
N ILE A 192 6.69 9.15 10.00
CA ILE A 192 7.12 9.47 11.38
C ILE A 192 7.00 10.98 11.66
N GLN A 193 7.44 11.84 10.73
CA GLN A 193 7.30 13.30 10.86
C GLN A 193 5.83 13.74 10.94
N ASN A 194 4.95 13.15 10.13
CA ASN A 194 3.52 13.42 10.17
C ASN A 194 2.89 12.99 11.51
N LYS A 195 3.30 11.84 12.06
CA LYS A 195 2.86 11.35 13.38
C LYS A 195 3.32 12.29 14.50
N ILE A 196 4.58 12.72 14.50
CA ILE A 196 5.13 13.69 15.47
C ILE A 196 4.39 15.03 15.40
N THR A 197 4.08 15.51 14.20
CA THR A 197 3.39 16.80 13.99
C THR A 197 1.94 16.76 14.46
N LYS A 198 1.22 15.65 14.22
CA LYS A 198 -0.13 15.41 14.75
C LYS A 198 -0.13 15.34 16.29
N LEU A 199 0.84 14.67 16.89
CA LEU A 199 0.97 14.56 18.36
C LEU A 199 1.27 15.93 19.02
N LYS A 200 2.15 16.75 18.40
CA LYS A 200 2.44 18.12 18.88
C LYS A 200 1.20 19.02 18.81
N LYS A 201 0.36 18.93 17.76
CA LYS A 201 -0.91 19.66 17.65
C LYS A 201 -1.94 19.21 18.69
N LYS A 202 -2.06 17.91 18.97
CA LYS A 202 -2.99 17.36 19.98
C LYS A 202 -2.62 17.80 21.40
N LYS A 203 -1.32 17.91 21.71
CA LYS A 203 -0.81 18.36 23.02
C LYS A 203 -1.01 19.87 23.26
N ARG A 204 -1.00 20.69 22.19
CA ARG A 204 -1.27 22.15 22.26
C ARG A 204 -2.75 22.50 22.43
N ARG A 205 -3.68 21.60 22.08
CA ARG A 205 -5.14 21.79 22.25
C ARG A 205 -5.67 21.37 23.63
N LYS A 206 -4.83 20.75 24.47
CA LYS A 206 -5.16 20.27 25.82
C LYS A 206 -4.52 21.12 26.93
N LYS A 207 -3.90 22.25 26.57
CA LYS A 207 -3.43 23.31 27.46
C LYS A 207 -4.20 24.57 27.10
#